data_AF-A0A942PA69-F1
#
_entry.id   AF-A0A942PA69-F1
#
_cell.length_a   1.000
_cell.length_b   1.000
_cell.length_c   1.000
_cell.angle_alpha   90.00
_cell.angle_beta   90.00
_cell.angle_gamma   90.00
#
_symmetry.space_group_name_H-M   'P 1'
#
loop_
_entity.id
_entity.type
_entity.pdbx_description
1 polymer ?
#
loop_
_entity_poly.entity_id
_entity_poly.type
_entity_poly.pdbx_seq_one_letter_code
_entity_poly.pdbx_strand_id
1 'polypeptide(L)'
;MKQLIGLILVSTVLFSACRKADLQPVPIDEREWLNQERGVVVYSDYSCDYFVVETYNGYSIVQNWSVRPFTGDVLYGDFSRWGIRDVYNRSRGTLMRVNVKDYWLGYYSAQDRLAWYCSQ
;
A
#
# COMPACT_ATOMS: atom_id res chain seq x y z
N MET A 1 -52.42 11.85 25.73
CA MET A 1 -52.08 10.86 24.68
C MET A 1 -51.52 11.48 23.39
N LYS A 2 -52.04 12.62 22.88
CA LYS A 2 -51.49 13.29 21.67
C LYS A 2 -50.03 13.78 21.78
N GLN A 3 -49.60 14.23 22.96
CA GLN A 3 -48.22 14.73 23.20
C GLN A 3 -47.15 13.62 23.14
N LEU A 4 -47.51 12.37 23.47
CA LEU A 4 -46.61 11.21 23.42
C LEU A 4 -46.38 10.73 21.98
N ILE A 5 -47.37 10.88 21.10
CA ILE A 5 -47.28 10.47 19.69
C ILE A 5 -46.32 11.38 18.92
N GLY A 6 -46.29 12.68 19.23
CA GLY A 6 -45.37 13.64 18.61
C GLY A 6 -43.90 13.35 18.92
N LEU A 7 -43.59 12.96 20.16
CA LEU A 7 -42.22 12.64 20.59
C LEU A 7 -41.68 11.34 19.96
N ILE A 8 -42.55 10.36 19.72
CA ILE A 8 -42.17 9.10 19.06
C ILE A 8 -41.87 9.32 17.58
N LEU A 9 -42.65 10.16 16.89
CA LEU A 9 -42.44 10.50 15.47
C LEU A 9 -41.16 11.30 15.21
N VAL A 10 -40.74 12.17 16.14
CA VAL A 10 -39.48 12.93 16.01
C VAL A 10 -38.26 12.02 16.28
N SER A 11 -38.39 11.08 17.20
CA SER A 11 -37.33 10.12 17.54
C SER A 11 -37.01 9.18 16.36
N THR A 12 -38.01 8.66 15.65
CA THR A 12 -37.79 7.72 14.54
C THR A 12 -37.10 8.33 13.32
N VAL A 13 -37.26 9.63 13.08
CA VAL A 13 -36.59 10.32 11.96
C VAL A 13 -35.09 10.48 12.21
N LEU A 14 -34.68 10.77 13.46
CA LEU A 14 -33.29 11.03 13.82
C LEU A 14 -32.39 9.78 13.79
N PHE A 15 -32.93 8.58 14.00
CA PHE A 15 -32.14 7.33 13.96
C PHE A 15 -31.97 6.72 12.58
N SER A 16 -32.56 7.31 11.52
CA SER A 16 -32.48 6.76 10.16
C SER A 16 -31.37 7.37 9.28
N ALA A 17 -30.69 8.43 9.76
CA ALA A 17 -29.79 9.24 8.94
C ALA A 17 -28.33 8.72 8.85
N CYS A 18 -27.92 7.78 9.70
CA CYS A 18 -26.60 7.15 9.60
C CYS A 18 -26.71 5.80 8.87
N ARG A 19 -26.85 5.83 7.54
CA ARG A 19 -26.50 4.65 6.74
C ARG A 19 -25.02 4.74 6.41
N LYS A 20 -24.24 3.71 6.78
CA LYS A 20 -22.86 3.54 6.32
C LYS A 20 -22.91 3.55 4.79
N ALA A 21 -22.40 4.60 4.16
CA ALA A 21 -22.21 4.60 2.72
C ALA A 21 -21.17 3.51 2.44
N ASP A 22 -21.59 2.44 1.78
CA ASP A 22 -20.68 1.40 1.34
C ASP A 22 -19.88 2.01 0.18
N LEU A 23 -18.82 2.74 0.52
CA LEU A 23 -17.81 3.17 -0.44
C LEU A 23 -17.15 1.88 -0.92
N GLN A 24 -17.71 1.29 -1.97
CA GLN A 24 -17.01 0.22 -2.67
C GLN A 24 -15.62 0.74 -3.01
N PRO A 25 -14.55 -0.06 -2.76
CA PRO A 25 -13.22 0.32 -3.21
C PRO A 25 -13.32 0.66 -4.69
N VAL A 26 -12.88 1.87 -5.07
CA VAL A 26 -12.84 2.25 -6.48
C VAL A 26 -12.06 1.16 -7.22
N PRO A 27 -12.65 0.51 -8.24
CA PRO A 27 -11.95 -0.54 -8.98
C PRO A 27 -10.63 0.00 -9.52
N ILE A 28 -9.53 -0.73 -9.28
CA ILE A 28 -8.22 -0.38 -9.82
C ILE A 28 -8.22 -0.75 -11.30
N ASP A 29 -8.01 0.22 -12.19
CA ASP A 29 -7.74 -0.06 -13.60
C ASP A 29 -6.30 -0.55 -13.75
N GLU A 30 -6.11 -1.86 -13.86
CA GLU A 30 -4.78 -2.48 -14.00
C GLU A 30 -4.01 -1.95 -15.23
N ARG A 31 -4.71 -1.47 -16.27
CA ARG A 31 -4.08 -1.06 -17.53
C ARG A 31 -3.10 0.10 -17.34
N GLU A 32 -3.36 0.98 -16.37
CA GLU A 32 -2.47 2.09 -16.03
C GLU A 32 -1.18 1.63 -15.35
N TRP A 33 -1.25 0.53 -14.60
CA TRP A 33 -0.14 0.03 -13.79
C TRP A 33 0.75 -0.95 -14.55
N LEU A 34 0.18 -1.79 -15.41
CA LEU A 34 0.93 -2.81 -16.14
C LEU A 34 1.96 -2.25 -17.13
N ASN A 35 1.88 -0.96 -17.46
CA ASN A 35 2.88 -0.24 -18.27
C ASN A 35 4.05 0.34 -17.43
N GLN A 36 3.97 0.25 -16.11
CA GLN A 36 5.03 0.74 -15.20
C GLN A 36 6.11 -0.33 -14.98
N GLU A 37 7.19 0.05 -14.29
CA GLU A 37 8.26 -0.88 -13.94
C GLU A 37 7.71 -2.02 -13.06
N ARG A 38 7.99 -3.25 -13.48
CA ARG A 38 7.63 -4.46 -12.74
C ARG A 38 8.73 -4.79 -11.74
N GLY A 39 8.35 -5.02 -10.49
CA GLY A 39 9.22 -5.50 -9.42
C GLY A 39 8.69 -6.76 -8.74
N VAL A 40 9.58 -7.57 -8.18
CA VAL A 40 9.24 -8.71 -7.31
C VAL A 40 9.81 -8.47 -5.93
N VAL A 41 9.00 -8.66 -4.89
CA VAL A 41 9.49 -8.54 -3.52
C VAL A 41 10.37 -9.75 -3.21
N VAL A 42 11.66 -9.53 -3.00
CA VAL A 42 12.64 -10.60 -2.71
C VAL A 42 12.96 -10.72 -1.23
N TYR A 43 12.66 -9.69 -0.45
CA TYR A 43 12.76 -9.73 1.00
C TYR A 43 11.72 -8.82 1.64
N SER A 44 11.04 -9.33 2.66
CA SER A 44 10.12 -8.60 3.50
C SER A 44 10.01 -9.33 4.83
N ASP A 45 10.16 -8.62 5.94
CA ASP A 45 10.05 -9.18 7.28
C ASP A 45 9.21 -8.28 8.19
N TYR A 46 8.71 -8.81 9.30
CA TYR A 46 7.92 -8.06 10.28
C TYR A 46 8.75 -7.15 11.18
N SER A 47 10.04 -7.41 11.37
CA SER A 47 10.90 -6.64 12.28
C SER A 47 11.38 -5.30 11.72
N CYS A 48 11.22 -5.05 10.42
CA CYS A 48 11.77 -3.88 9.75
C CYS A 48 10.76 -3.23 8.79
N ASP A 49 10.71 -1.90 8.76
CA ASP A 49 9.81 -1.12 7.89
C ASP A 49 10.23 -1.08 6.41
N TYR A 50 11.34 -1.74 6.09
CA TYR A 50 11.91 -1.78 4.76
C TYR A 50 11.75 -3.17 4.16
N PHE A 51 11.49 -3.20 2.85
CA PHE A 51 11.45 -4.41 2.05
C PHE A 51 12.27 -4.19 0.77
N VAL A 52 12.67 -5.29 0.13
CA VAL A 52 13.52 -5.26 -1.05
C VAL A 52 12.71 -5.68 -2.26
N VAL A 53 12.79 -4.89 -3.32
CA VAL A 53 12.18 -5.16 -4.61
C VAL A 53 13.28 -5.40 -5.64
N GLU A 54 13.26 -6.55 -6.30
CA GLU A 54 14.07 -6.82 -7.47
C GLU A 54 13.34 -6.34 -8.73
N THR A 55 14.01 -5.52 -9.52
CA THR A 55 13.56 -5.05 -10.82
C THR A 55 14.57 -5.44 -11.90
N TYR A 56 14.27 -5.13 -13.16
CA TYR A 56 15.18 -5.40 -14.28
C TYR A 56 16.56 -4.75 -14.10
N ASN A 57 16.63 -3.60 -13.41
CA ASN A 57 17.86 -2.81 -13.25
C ASN A 57 18.65 -3.16 -11.97
N GLY A 58 18.16 -4.08 -11.14
CA GLY A 58 18.76 -4.44 -9.86
C GLY A 58 17.79 -4.37 -8.70
N TYR A 59 18.28 -4.06 -7.50
CA TYR A 59 17.47 -4.07 -6.28
C TYR A 59 17.15 -2.65 -5.80
N SER A 60 15.96 -2.51 -5.22
CA SER A 60 15.49 -1.26 -4.61
C SER A 60 15.11 -1.50 -3.15
N ILE A 61 15.53 -0.56 -2.29
CA ILE A 61 15.15 -0.55 -0.87
C ILE A 61 13.96 0.37 -0.71
N VAL A 62 12.86 -0.19 -0.22
CA VAL A 62 11.58 0.51 -0.18
C VAL A 62 11.05 0.51 1.25
N GLN A 63 10.74 1.69 1.76
CA GLN A 63 10.08 1.86 3.05
C GLN A 63 8.55 1.80 2.87
N ASN A 64 7.87 1.15 3.80
CA ASN A 64 6.42 1.14 3.89
C ASN A 64 5.96 1.53 5.29
N TRP A 65 4.88 2.30 5.38
CA TRP A 65 4.24 2.73 6.64
C TRP A 65 2.85 2.10 6.84
N SER A 66 2.45 1.21 5.95
CA SER A 66 1.14 0.56 5.93
C SER A 66 1.29 -0.94 5.73
N VAL A 67 0.37 -1.58 5.00
CA VAL A 67 0.37 -3.01 4.73
C VAL A 67 1.61 -3.38 3.92
N ARG A 68 2.56 -4.10 4.54
CA ARG A 68 3.79 -4.58 3.90
C ARG A 68 3.48 -5.72 2.91
N PRO A 69 4.15 -5.76 1.74
CA PRO A 69 3.97 -6.88 0.83
C PRO A 69 4.72 -8.12 1.36
N PHE A 70 4.39 -9.31 0.86
CA PHE A 70 5.10 -10.54 1.22
C PHE A 70 6.18 -10.79 0.18
N THR A 71 7.23 -11.51 0.60
CA THR A 71 8.20 -12.06 -0.35
C THR A 71 7.46 -12.89 -1.41
N GLY A 72 7.76 -12.61 -2.68
CA GLY A 72 7.10 -13.18 -3.86
C GLY A 72 5.98 -12.31 -4.44
N ASP A 73 5.51 -11.26 -3.76
CA ASP A 73 4.51 -10.36 -4.31
C ASP A 73 5.06 -9.64 -5.55
N VAL A 74 4.22 -9.50 -6.58
CA VAL A 74 4.54 -8.79 -7.83
C VAL A 74 3.95 -7.39 -7.76
N LEU A 75 4.82 -6.41 -7.90
CA LEU A 75 4.49 -5.00 -7.79
C LEU A 75 4.70 -4.28 -9.14
N TYR A 76 3.89 -3.25 -9.39
CA TYR A 76 4.04 -2.33 -10.52
C TYR A 76 4.10 -0.90 -10.01
N GLY A 77 5.14 -0.17 -10.39
CA GLY A 77 5.40 1.16 -9.85
C GLY A 77 6.74 1.71 -10.33
N ASP A 78 7.06 2.93 -9.93
CA ASP A 78 8.37 3.55 -10.17
C ASP A 78 9.33 3.25 -9.01
N PHE A 79 10.15 2.21 -9.16
CA PHE A 79 11.17 1.82 -8.17
C PHE A 79 12.54 2.43 -8.47
N SER A 80 12.71 3.02 -9.65
CA SER A 80 13.97 3.58 -10.16
C SER A 80 14.13 5.08 -9.85
N ARG A 81 13.37 5.63 -8.90
CA ARG A 81 13.42 7.04 -8.53
C ARG A 81 13.12 7.26 -7.05
N TRP A 82 13.96 8.03 -6.37
CA TRP A 82 13.83 8.32 -4.94
C TRP A 82 12.52 9.00 -4.55
N GLY A 83 12.03 8.66 -3.35
CA GLY A 83 10.95 9.37 -2.68
C GLY A 83 9.62 8.61 -2.67
N ILE A 84 8.57 9.33 -2.28
CA ILE A 84 7.22 8.77 -2.09
C ILE A 84 6.57 8.48 -3.44
N ARG A 85 6.05 7.26 -3.60
CA ARG A 85 5.39 6.78 -4.81
C ARG A 85 4.18 5.91 -4.46
N ASP A 86 3.24 5.85 -5.39
CA ASP A 86 2.20 4.84 -5.36
C ASP A 86 2.64 3.63 -6.18
N VAL A 87 2.35 2.45 -5.65
CA VAL A 87 2.72 1.15 -6.21
C VAL A 87 1.50 0.26 -6.16
N TYR A 88 1.25 -0.46 -7.25
CA TYR A 88 0.20 -1.46 -7.33
C TYR A 88 0.76 -2.85 -7.00
N ASN A 89 0.25 -3.45 -5.92
CA ASN A 89 0.50 -4.84 -5.60
C ASN A 89 -0.49 -5.71 -6.36
N ARG A 90 -0.06 -6.21 -7.51
CA ARG A 90 -0.89 -7.04 -8.39
C ARG A 90 -1.23 -8.39 -7.77
N SER A 91 -0.33 -8.96 -6.98
CA SER A 91 -0.60 -10.23 -6.28
C SER A 91 -1.78 -10.13 -5.31
N ARG A 92 -2.10 -8.92 -4.83
CA ARG A 92 -3.16 -8.67 -3.84
C ARG A 92 -4.29 -7.79 -4.31
N GLY A 93 -4.17 -7.17 -5.49
CA GLY A 93 -5.16 -6.21 -5.99
C GLY A 93 -5.27 -4.95 -5.14
N THR A 94 -4.15 -4.45 -4.58
CA THR A 94 -4.16 -3.27 -3.70
C THR A 94 -3.17 -2.21 -4.14
N LEU A 95 -3.50 -0.94 -3.85
CA LEU A 95 -2.56 0.19 -3.98
C LEU A 95 -1.84 0.43 -2.67
N MET A 96 -0.57 0.80 -2.79
CA MET A 96 0.33 1.00 -1.68
C MET A 96 1.08 2.30 -1.87
N ARG A 97 1.19 3.10 -0.81
CA ARG A 97 2.08 4.26 -0.79
C ARG A 97 3.38 3.88 -0.10
N VAL A 98 4.47 4.02 -0.82
CA VAL A 98 5.80 3.59 -0.38
C VAL A 98 6.81 4.70 -0.58
N ASN A 99 8.02 4.55 -0.03
CA ASN A 99 9.11 5.49 -0.20
C ASN A 99 10.40 4.77 -0.64
N VAL A 100 10.81 5.00 -1.88
CA VAL A 100 12.02 4.43 -2.44
C VAL A 100 13.22 5.16 -1.86
N LYS A 101 14.06 4.43 -1.12
CA LYS A 101 15.25 4.97 -0.46
C LYS A 101 16.51 4.82 -1.29
N ASP A 102 16.65 3.68 -1.96
CA ASP A 102 17.75 3.36 -2.85
C ASP A 102 17.21 2.49 -3.99
N TYR A 103 17.88 2.54 -5.15
CA TYR A 103 17.51 1.80 -6.34
C TYR A 103 18.74 1.48 -7.20
N TRP A 104 18.59 0.55 -8.16
CA TRP A 104 19.66 0.03 -9.02
C TRP A 104 20.86 -0.49 -8.24
N LEU A 105 20.62 -1.02 -7.04
CA LEU A 105 21.65 -1.63 -6.23
C LEU A 105 22.01 -3.01 -6.78
N GLY A 106 23.29 -3.38 -6.66
CA GLY A 106 23.70 -4.77 -6.76
C GLY A 106 23.30 -5.56 -5.52
N TYR A 107 23.35 -6.89 -5.61
CA TYR A 107 22.92 -7.81 -4.54
C TYR A 107 23.58 -7.52 -3.18
N TYR A 108 24.91 -7.35 -3.15
CA TYR A 108 25.63 -7.06 -1.91
C TYR A 108 25.31 -5.67 -1.36
N SER A 109 25.24 -4.65 -2.22
CA SER A 109 24.88 -3.30 -1.81
C SER A 109 23.45 -3.22 -1.24
N ALA A 110 22.52 -4.01 -1.78
CA ALA A 110 21.16 -4.10 -1.26
C ALA A 110 21.13 -4.69 0.15
N GLN A 111 21.92 -5.74 0.41
CA GLN A 111 22.04 -6.30 1.76
C GLN A 111 22.63 -5.30 2.75
N ASP A 112 23.71 -4.62 2.38
CA ASP A 112 24.36 -3.61 3.23
C ASP A 112 23.41 -2.45 3.56
N ARG A 113 22.68 -1.95 2.55
CA ARG A 113 21.71 -0.86 2.73
C ARG A 113 20.54 -1.30 3.60
N LEU A 114 19.97 -2.47 3.35
CA LEU A 114 18.89 -3.01 4.16
C LEU A 114 19.32 -3.14 5.63
N ALA A 115 20.49 -3.72 5.90
CA ALA A 115 21.03 -3.85 7.25
C ALA A 115 21.18 -2.48 7.92
N TRP A 116 21.72 -1.49 7.21
CA TRP A 116 21.87 -0.13 7.72
C TRP A 116 20.54 0.54 8.08
N TYR A 117 19.52 0.41 7.22
CA TYR A 117 18.19 0.99 7.47
C TYR A 117 17.46 0.30 8.63
N CYS A 118 17.56 -1.03 8.73
CA CYS A 118 16.90 -1.79 9.79
C CYS A 118 17.61 -1.70 11.15
N SER A 119 18.81 -1.11 11.22
CA SER A 119 19.53 -0.90 12.47
C SER A 119 19.34 0.49 13.10
N GLN A 120 18.58 1.38 12.45
CA GLN A 120 18.30 2.74 12.94
C GLN A 120 17.17 2.76 13.98
#